data_AF-A0A2M8QHP6-F1
#
_entry.id   AF-A0A2M8QHP6-F1
#
_cell.length_a   1.000
_cell.length_b   1.000
_cell.length_c   1.000
_cell.angle_alpha   90.00
_cell.angle_beta   90.00
_cell.angle_gamma   90.00
#
_symmetry.space_group_name_H-M   'P 1'
#
loop_
_entity.id
_entity.type
_entity.pdbx_description
1 polymer ?
#
loop_
_entity_poly.entity_id
_entity_poly.type
_entity_poly.pdbx_seq_one_letter_code
_entity_poly.pdbx_strand_id
1 'polypeptide(L)'
;MTLVIADIVYSELSAGMASREDTDAAIAAWALERLRSSDDALFKAGQAYKAYRKKKRGPGEPAKTNVLPDFLIGALAEAEGAPLVTTNQDDFLRYFPGLDVIHPPGDEPASTAA
;
A
#
# COMPACT_ATOMS: atom_id res chain seq x y z
N MET A 1 7.02 -17.81 -4.10
CA MET A 1 6.15 -16.72 -3.61
C MET A 1 6.67 -15.45 -4.24
N THR A 2 5.84 -14.77 -5.03
CA THR A 2 6.24 -13.54 -5.75
C THR A 2 5.85 -12.34 -4.91
N LEU A 3 6.74 -11.35 -4.80
CA LEU A 3 6.46 -10.08 -4.12
C LEU A 3 6.15 -9.02 -5.18
N VAL A 4 4.99 -8.38 -5.03
CA VAL A 4 4.52 -7.37 -5.98
C VAL A 4 4.31 -6.05 -5.28
N ILE A 5 4.40 -4.96 -6.04
CA ILE A 5 4.07 -3.61 -5.60
C ILE A 5 3.01 -3.00 -6.50
N ALA A 6 2.12 -2.19 -5.92
CA ALA A 6 1.21 -1.37 -6.71
C ALA A 6 2.00 -0.30 -7.49
N ASP A 7 1.48 0.16 -8.64
CA ASP A 7 2.12 1.23 -9.41
C ASP A 7 2.40 2.50 -8.59
N ILE A 8 1.51 2.84 -7.63
CA ILE A 8 1.69 4.00 -6.76
C ILE A 8 2.90 3.87 -5.82
N VAL A 9 3.24 2.66 -5.38
CA VAL A 9 4.42 2.40 -4.54
C VAL A 9 5.70 2.64 -5.34
N TYR A 10 5.71 2.29 -6.63
CA TYR A 10 6.82 2.66 -7.51
C TYR A 10 6.96 4.19 -7.62
N SER A 11 5.84 4.91 -7.77
CA SER A 11 5.87 6.38 -7.82
C SER A 11 6.43 6.99 -6.52
N GLU A 12 5.99 6.51 -5.36
CA GLU A 12 6.48 6.98 -4.07
C GLU A 12 7.97 6.67 -3.85
N LEU A 13 8.40 5.45 -4.16
CA LEU A 13 9.81 5.07 -4.11
C LEU A 13 10.66 5.99 -5.00
N SER A 14 10.22 6.22 -6.25
CA SER A 14 10.97 7.01 -7.23
C SER A 14 11.21 8.46 -6.79
N ALA A 15 10.34 9.02 -5.95
CA ALA A 15 10.47 10.39 -5.46
C ALA A 15 11.68 10.58 -4.53
N GLY A 16 12.20 9.50 -3.92
CA GLY A 16 13.40 9.50 -3.10
C GLY A 16 14.70 9.15 -3.85
N MET A 17 14.61 8.83 -5.15
CA MET A 17 15.74 8.32 -5.93
C MET A 17 16.37 9.43 -6.79
N ALA A 18 17.66 9.31 -7.09
CA ALA A 18 18.37 10.29 -7.92
C ALA A 18 18.01 10.19 -9.40
N SER A 19 17.61 8.99 -9.86
CA SER A 19 17.25 8.72 -11.24
C SER A 19 16.19 7.61 -11.37
N ARG A 20 15.62 7.47 -12.56
CA ARG A 20 14.74 6.36 -12.90
C ARG A 20 15.49 5.03 -12.86
N GLU A 21 16.73 5.03 -13.33
CA GLU A 21 17.61 3.86 -13.38
C GLU A 21 17.91 3.34 -11.97
N ASP A 22 18.14 4.23 -11.00
CA ASP A 22 18.35 3.83 -9.60
C ASP A 22 17.07 3.23 -9.01
N THR A 23 15.89 3.76 -9.36
CA THR A 23 14.60 3.21 -8.93
C THR A 23 14.40 1.80 -9.49
N ASP A 24 14.58 1.63 -10.80
CA ASP A 24 14.45 0.35 -11.48
C ASP A 24 15.46 -0.68 -10.91
N ALA A 25 16.69 -0.25 -10.60
CA ALA A 25 17.70 -1.10 -9.97
C ALA A 25 17.31 -1.56 -8.56
N ALA A 26 16.73 -0.68 -7.74
CA ALA A 26 16.25 -1.04 -6.40
C ALA A 26 15.09 -2.07 -6.46
N ILE A 27 14.14 -1.88 -7.36
CA ILE A 27 13.04 -2.82 -7.63
C ILE A 27 13.58 -4.18 -8.07
N ALA A 28 14.55 -4.18 -9.00
CA ALA A 28 15.17 -5.40 -9.50
C ALA A 28 15.96 -6.15 -8.42
N ALA A 29 16.69 -5.42 -7.56
CA ALA A 29 17.49 -6.01 -6.48
C ALA A 29 16.62 -6.82 -5.49
N TRP A 30 15.35 -6.45 -5.34
CA TRP A 30 14.40 -7.11 -4.43
C TRP A 30 13.47 -8.08 -5.17
N ALA A 31 13.69 -8.30 -6.47
CA ALA A 31 12.83 -9.11 -7.35
C ALA A 31 11.35 -8.71 -7.26
N LEU A 32 11.08 -7.41 -7.12
CA LEU A 32 9.73 -6.86 -7.05
C LEU A 32 9.13 -6.75 -8.46
N GLU A 33 7.90 -7.21 -8.61
CA GLU A 33 7.12 -6.98 -9.83
C GLU A 33 6.08 -5.89 -9.61
N ARG A 34 5.78 -5.11 -10.65
CA ARG A 34 4.70 -4.12 -10.59
C ARG A 34 3.38 -4.74 -10.98
N LEU A 35 2.37 -4.50 -10.15
CA LEU A 35 1.01 -4.91 -10.37
C LEU A 35 0.15 -3.67 -10.67
N ARG A 36 -0.49 -3.69 -11.84
CA ARG A 36 -1.37 -2.61 -12.29
C ARG A 36 -2.74 -2.77 -11.67
N SER A 37 -3.35 -1.65 -11.29
CA SER A 37 -4.73 -1.65 -10.81
C SER A 37 -5.73 -1.81 -11.95
N SER A 38 -6.71 -2.69 -11.76
CA SER A 38 -7.90 -2.78 -12.60
C SER A 38 -8.84 -1.59 -12.36
N ASP A 39 -9.71 -1.28 -13.33
CA ASP A 39 -10.72 -0.22 -13.17
C ASP A 39 -11.63 -0.46 -11.94
N ASP A 40 -11.96 -1.72 -11.65
CA ASP A 40 -12.74 -2.10 -10.48
C ASP A 40 -12.00 -1.77 -9.16
N ALA A 41 -10.70 -2.08 -9.08
CA ALA A 41 -9.86 -1.73 -7.94
C ALA A 41 -9.77 -0.21 -7.77
N LEU A 42 -9.56 0.53 -8.86
CA LEU A 42 -9.49 1.99 -8.86
C LEU A 42 -10.81 2.62 -8.41
N PHE A 43 -11.94 2.10 -8.89
CA PHE A 43 -13.26 2.57 -8.47
C PHE A 43 -13.49 2.34 -6.98
N LYS A 44 -13.15 1.14 -6.48
CA LYS A 44 -13.27 0.77 -5.08
C LYS A 44 -12.40 1.67 -4.17
N ALA A 45 -11.17 1.95 -4.57
CA ALA A 45 -10.30 2.91 -3.89
C ALA A 45 -10.94 4.30 -3.78
N GLY A 46 -11.52 4.81 -4.87
CA GLY A 46 -12.22 6.09 -4.90
C GLY A 46 -13.43 6.14 -3.95
N GLN A 47 -14.19 5.06 -3.86
CA GLN A 47 -15.34 4.95 -2.95
C GLN A 47 -14.89 4.91 -1.47
N ALA A 48 -13.82 4.19 -1.16
CA ALA A 48 -13.22 4.17 0.18
C ALA A 48 -12.69 5.56 0.57
N TYR A 49 -11.96 6.23 -0.33
CA TYR A 49 -11.46 7.59 -0.12
C TYR A 49 -12.59 8.61 0.09
N LYS A 50 -13.69 8.51 -0.69
CA LYS A 50 -14.89 9.33 -0.49
C LYS A 50 -15.49 9.12 0.90
N ALA A 51 -15.58 7.88 1.38
CA ALA A 51 -16.06 7.56 2.72
C ALA A 51 -15.14 8.14 3.81
N TYR A 52 -13.82 8.02 3.65
CA TYR A 52 -12.83 8.65 4.52
C TYR A 52 -13.05 10.17 4.62
N ARG A 53 -13.13 10.87 3.48
CA ARG A 53 -13.34 12.32 3.44
C ARG A 53 -14.64 12.72 4.11
N LYS A 54 -15.73 11.96 3.92
CA LYS A 54 -17.01 12.22 4.58
C LYS A 54 -16.89 12.12 6.11
N LYS A 55 -16.16 11.11 6.63
CA LYS A 55 -15.95 10.94 8.07
C LYS A 55 -15.03 12.01 8.66
N LYS A 56 -14.06 12.52 7.89
CA LYS A 56 -13.11 13.56 8.33
C LYS A 56 -13.61 15.00 8.17
N ARG A 57 -14.77 15.22 7.54
CA ARG A 57 -15.42 16.54 7.41
C ARG A 57 -16.05 17.09 8.72
N GLY A 58 -15.67 16.55 9.89
CA GLY A 58 -16.11 17.06 11.20
C GLY A 58 -15.40 18.36 11.59
N PRO A 59 -15.82 19.01 12.70
CA PRO A 59 -15.20 20.25 13.15
C PRO A 59 -13.74 20.01 13.58
N GLY A 60 -12.80 20.76 13.00
CA GLY A 60 -11.45 20.94 13.53
C GLY A 60 -10.26 20.56 12.65
N GLU A 61 -10.42 19.72 11.61
CA GLU A 61 -9.27 19.35 10.76
C GLU A 61 -9.69 18.98 9.32
N PRO A 62 -9.05 19.53 8.27
CA PRO A 62 -9.29 19.10 6.90
C PRO A 62 -8.90 17.63 6.70
N ALA A 63 -9.64 16.92 5.87
CA ALA A 63 -9.30 15.55 5.50
C ALA A 63 -7.92 15.52 4.82
N LYS A 64 -7.04 14.63 5.28
CA LYS A 64 -5.71 14.45 4.68
C LYS A 64 -5.86 13.96 3.24
N THR A 65 -5.06 14.46 2.33
CA THR A 65 -5.07 14.05 0.91
C THR A 65 -4.00 13.01 0.58
N ASN A 66 -2.95 12.92 1.41
CA ASN A 66 -1.84 11.98 1.25
C ASN A 66 -2.20 10.52 1.59
N VAL A 67 -3.48 10.22 1.87
CA VAL A 67 -3.97 8.86 2.15
C VAL A 67 -4.57 8.17 0.91
N LEU A 68 -4.70 8.88 -0.22
CA LEU A 68 -5.19 8.27 -1.46
C LEU A 68 -4.32 7.07 -1.91
N PRO A 69 -2.97 7.12 -1.82
CA PRO A 69 -2.12 5.97 -2.09
C PRO A 69 -2.52 4.71 -1.31
N ASP A 70 -2.80 4.82 -0.01
CA ASP A 70 -3.22 3.68 0.82
C ASP A 70 -4.53 3.05 0.30
N PHE A 71 -5.48 3.88 -0.14
CA PHE A 71 -6.72 3.37 -0.73
C PHE A 71 -6.49 2.64 -2.04
N LEU A 72 -5.54 3.09 -2.87
CA LEU A 72 -5.18 2.40 -4.11
C LEU A 72 -4.53 1.05 -3.81
N ILE A 73 -3.59 1.01 -2.87
CA ILE A 73 -2.89 -0.21 -2.45
C ILE A 73 -3.88 -1.23 -1.86
N GLY A 74 -4.73 -0.80 -0.92
CA GLY A 74 -5.67 -1.68 -0.24
C GLY A 74 -6.73 -2.23 -1.17
N ALA A 75 -7.25 -1.41 -2.09
CA ALA A 75 -8.23 -1.86 -3.07
C ALA A 75 -7.64 -2.85 -4.07
N LEU A 76 -6.39 -2.65 -4.52
CA LEU A 76 -5.70 -3.57 -5.39
C LEU A 76 -5.49 -4.92 -4.71
N ALA A 77 -4.94 -4.91 -3.50
CA ALA A 77 -4.68 -6.14 -2.75
C ALA A 77 -5.99 -6.94 -2.50
N GLU A 78 -7.08 -6.26 -2.13
CA GLU A 78 -8.37 -6.93 -1.88
C GLU A 78 -9.02 -7.42 -3.19
N ALA A 79 -8.84 -6.72 -4.31
CA ALA A 79 -9.36 -7.15 -5.61
C ALA A 79 -8.65 -8.39 -6.14
N GLU A 80 -7.35 -8.50 -5.93
CA GLU A 80 -6.53 -9.64 -6.37
C GLU A 80 -6.53 -10.81 -5.35
N GLY A 81 -7.15 -10.63 -4.18
CA GLY A 81 -7.06 -11.60 -3.08
C GLY A 81 -5.61 -11.82 -2.61
N ALA A 82 -4.77 -10.80 -2.75
CA ALA A 82 -3.36 -10.86 -2.41
C ALA A 82 -3.15 -10.38 -0.97
N PRO A 83 -2.38 -11.12 -0.13
CA PRO A 83 -2.02 -10.64 1.19
C PRO A 83 -1.22 -9.35 1.14
N LEU A 84 -1.61 -8.36 1.95
CA LEU A 84 -0.92 -7.08 2.05
C LEU A 84 0.15 -7.11 3.15
N VAL A 85 1.39 -6.83 2.78
CA VAL A 85 2.48 -6.62 3.76
C VAL A 85 2.43 -5.17 4.25
N THR A 86 2.15 -4.93 5.53
CA THR A 86 2.08 -3.58 6.09
C THR A 86 2.27 -3.56 7.61
N THR A 87 2.80 -2.45 8.14
CA THR A 87 2.83 -2.16 9.58
C THR A 87 1.56 -1.46 10.07
N ASN A 88 0.70 -0.98 9.16
CA ASN A 88 -0.47 -0.15 9.48
C ASN A 88 -1.78 -0.90 9.25
N GLN A 89 -1.88 -2.13 9.73
CA GLN A 89 -2.98 -3.06 9.42
C GLN A 89 -4.39 -2.48 9.70
N ASP A 90 -4.55 -1.75 10.80
CA ASP A 90 -5.86 -1.27 11.26
C ASP A 90 -6.45 -0.24 10.29
N ASP A 91 -5.59 0.55 9.66
CA ASP A 91 -6.00 1.57 8.68
C ASP A 91 -6.52 0.91 7.40
N PHE A 92 -5.88 -0.17 6.93
CA PHE A 92 -6.31 -0.93 5.76
C PHE A 92 -7.59 -1.73 6.02
N LEU A 93 -7.62 -2.54 7.08
CA LEU A 93 -8.75 -3.43 7.40
C LEU A 93 -10.06 -2.67 7.65
N ARG A 94 -9.97 -1.41 8.09
CA ARG A 94 -11.14 -0.55 8.28
C ARG A 94 -11.89 -0.22 6.99
N TYR A 95 -11.20 -0.18 5.86
CA TYR A 95 -11.79 0.16 4.55
C TYR A 95 -11.87 -1.03 3.62
N PHE A 96 -11.05 -2.05 3.86
CA PHE A 96 -10.93 -3.27 3.05
C PHE A 96 -10.95 -4.50 3.98
N PRO A 97 -12.11 -4.84 4.56
CA PRO A 97 -12.20 -5.86 5.61
C PRO A 97 -11.95 -7.29 5.13
N GLY A 98 -11.91 -7.53 3.81
CA GLY A 98 -11.55 -8.81 3.20
C GLY A 98 -10.06 -8.96 2.91
N LEU A 99 -9.22 -8.00 3.30
CA LEU A 99 -7.77 -8.13 3.16
C LEU A 99 -7.19 -9.14 4.15
N ASP A 100 -6.36 -10.03 3.62
CA ASP A 100 -5.35 -10.72 4.42
C ASP A 100 -4.16 -9.78 4.62
N VAL A 101 -3.65 -9.69 5.85
CA VAL A 101 -2.51 -8.84 6.19
C VAL A 101 -1.37 -9.66 6.75
N ILE A 102 -0.17 -9.39 6.25
CA ILE A 102 1.09 -9.92 6.76
C ILE A 102 1.79 -8.79 7.51
N HIS A 103 1.89 -8.91 8.82
CA HIS A 103 2.70 -8.00 9.62
C HIS A 103 4.16 -8.42 9.50
N PRO A 104 5.07 -7.57 8.99
CA PRO A 104 6.48 -7.91 8.95
C PRO A 104 7.01 -8.05 10.40
N PRO A 105 7.95 -8.97 10.68
CA PRO A 105 8.61 -8.99 11.98
C PRO A 105 9.23 -7.61 12.23
N GLY A 106 9.10 -7.10 13.45
CA GLY A 106 9.79 -5.86 13.82
C GLY A 106 11.31 -6.03 13.71
N ASP A 107 12.06 -4.93 13.84
CA ASP A 107 13.52 -4.95 13.99
C ASP A 107 13.93 -5.56 15.35
N GLU A 108 13.53 -6.80 15.63
CA GLU A 108 14.20 -7.60 16.64
C GLU A 108 15.48 -8.13 16.00
N PRO A 109 16.65 -7.93 16.64
CA PRO A 109 17.89 -8.50 16.13
C PRO A 109 17.70 -10.01 16.00
N ALA A 110 18.07 -10.55 14.83
CA ALA A 110 18.00 -11.97 14.54
C ALA A 110 18.54 -12.76 15.75
N SER A 111 17.63 -13.44 16.45
CA SER A 111 17.99 -14.31 17.57
C SER A 111 19.03 -15.28 17.04
N THR A 112 20.26 -15.13 17.52
CA THR A 112 21.34 -16.07 17.22
C THR A 112 21.00 -17.35 17.98
N ALA A 113 20.17 -18.18 17.36
CA ALA A 113 19.80 -19.48 17.86
C ALA A 113 20.72 -20.53 17.24
N ALA A 114 21.65 -20.98 18.08
CA ALA A 114 22.48 -22.19 18.04
C ALA A 114 23.62 -22.26 17.02
#